data_AF-A0A7K2A265-F1
#
_entry.id   AF-A0A7K2A265-F1
#
_cell.length_a   1.000
_cell.length_b   1.000
_cell.length_c   1.000
_cell.angle_alpha   90.00
_cell.angle_beta   90.00
_cell.angle_gamma   90.00
#
_symmetry.space_group_name_H-M   'P 1'
#
loop_
_entity.id
_entity.type
_entity.pdbx_description
1 polymer ?
#
loop_
_entity_poly.entity_id
_entity_poly.type
_entity_poly.pdbx_seq_one_letter_code
_entity_poly.pdbx_strand_id
1 'polypeptide(L)' 'MDEPERLGEVEVRFIQSYLTAKDYICPNCNRTIPVGTGHYVVVPVEAPDLRRHWHRGCWDRRTKR' A
#
# COMPACT_ATOMS: atom_id res chain seq x y z
N MET A 1 8.35 -10.19 2.86
CA MET A 1 7.90 -8.80 2.89
C MET A 1 8.04 -8.27 1.50
N ASP A 2 6.93 -7.84 0.91
CA ASP A 2 6.96 -7.34 -0.46
C ASP A 2 7.48 -5.91 -0.45
N GLU A 3 8.68 -5.70 -0.98
CA GLU A 3 9.37 -4.42 -0.94
C GLU A 3 9.24 -3.77 -2.31
N PRO A 4 8.30 -2.83 -2.48
CA PRO A 4 7.94 -2.28 -3.79
C PRO A 4 9.10 -1.50 -4.43
N GLU A 5 10.07 -1.06 -3.62
CA GLU A 5 11.30 -0.39 -4.05
C GLU A 5 12.23 -1.32 -4.86
N ARG A 6 12.03 -2.65 -4.81
CA ARG A 6 12.74 -3.59 -5.71
C ARG A 6 12.28 -3.48 -7.17
N LEU A 7 11.13 -2.85 -7.42
CA LEU A 7 10.57 -2.62 -8.74
C LEU A 7 10.98 -1.25 -9.33
N GLY A 8 11.93 -0.54 -8.68
CA GLY A 8 12.41 0.77 -9.10
C GLY A 8 11.77 1.92 -8.32
N GLU A 9 11.66 3.09 -8.96
CA GLU A 9 11.01 4.26 -8.39
C GLU A 9 9.52 3.98 -8.12
N VAL A 10 9.02 4.45 -6.98
CA VAL A 10 7.64 4.23 -6.55
C VAL A 10 6.94 5.54 -6.24
N GLU A 11 5.72 5.68 -6.74
CA GLU A 11 4.81 6.73 -6.34
C GLU A 11 3.99 6.28 -5.13
N VAL A 12 3.96 7.11 -4.09
CA VAL A 12 3.24 6.81 -2.85
C VAL A 12 2.14 7.83 -2.67
N ARG A 13 0.90 7.36 -2.55
CA ARG A 13 -0.29 8.21 -2.38
C ARG A 13 -1.09 7.76 -1.18
N PHE A 14 -1.48 8.72 -0.34
CA PHE A 14 -2.42 8.45 0.74
C PHE A 14 -3.86 8.53 0.22
N ILE A 15 -4.62 7.46 0.41
CA ILE A 15 -6.03 7.36 0.07
C ILE A 15 -6.85 7.59 1.33
N GLN A 16 -7.75 8.56 1.25
CA GLN A 16 -8.69 8.86 2.32
C GLN A 16 -9.72 7.74 2.45
N SER A 17 -10.23 7.55 3.66
CA SER A 17 -11.19 6.51 4.01
C SER A 17 -12.45 6.56 3.12
N TYR A 18 -12.99 7.75 2.86
CA TYR A 18 -14.19 7.92 2.02
C TYR A 18 -13.99 7.60 0.53
N LEU A 19 -12.74 7.51 0.05
CA LEU A 19 -12.40 7.09 -1.32
C LEU A 19 -12.21 5.57 -1.45
N THR A 20 -12.20 4.84 -0.33
CA THR A 20 -11.96 3.41 -0.31
C THR A 20 -13.27 2.67 -0.55
N ALA A 21 -13.50 2.26 -1.80
CA ALA A 21 -14.71 1.55 -2.23
C ALA A 21 -14.54 0.01 -2.29
N LYS A 22 -13.34 -0.52 -2.06
CA LYS A 22 -13.05 -1.96 -2.10
C LYS A 22 -12.11 -2.37 -0.97
N ASP A 23 -12.21 -3.65 -0.60
CA ASP A 23 -11.28 -4.29 0.30
C ASP A 23 -9.98 -4.65 -0.43
N TYR A 24 -8.85 -4.49 0.26
CA TYR A 24 -7.52 -4.82 -0.27
C TYR A 24 -6.70 -5.62 0.74
N ILE A 25 -5.68 -6.36 0.29
CA ILE A 25 -4.78 -7.09 1.19
C ILE A 25 -3.48 -6.33 1.36
N CYS A 26 -3.10 -6.09 2.61
CA CYS A 26 -1.82 -5.48 2.95
C CYS A 26 -0.68 -6.50 2.84
N PRO A 27 0.38 -6.23 2.05
CA PRO A 27 1.47 -7.19 1.83
C PRO A 27 2.43 -7.32 3.02
N ASN A 28 2.36 -6.42 4.01
CA ASN A 28 3.22 -6.48 5.20
C ASN A 28 2.64 -7.43 6.26
N CYS A 29 1.35 -7.29 6.56
CA CYS A 29 0.70 -8.03 7.63
C CYS A 29 -0.25 -9.14 7.12
N ASN A 30 -0.44 -9.25 5.80
CA ASN A 30 -1.37 -10.18 5.15
C ASN A 30 -2.82 -10.06 5.67
N ARG A 31 -3.21 -8.88 6.18
CA ARG A 31 -4.58 -8.59 6.63
C ARG A 31 -5.31 -7.70 5.65
N THR A 32 -6.63 -7.81 5.68
CA THR A 32 -7.53 -6.96 4.90
C THR A 32 -7.47 -5.50 5.37
N ILE A 33 -7.47 -4.59 4.41
CA ILE A 33 -7.75 -3.16 4.53
C ILE A 33 -9.21 -3.02 4.11
N PRO A 34 -10.14 -2.85 5.06
CA PRO A 34 -11.55 -2.82 4.71
C PRO A 34 -11.94 -1.50 4.04
N VAL A 35 -13.04 -1.52 3.29
CA VAL A 35 -13.77 -0.34 2.82
C VAL A 35 -13.90 0.70 3.93
N GLY A 36 -13.74 1.98 3.57
CA GLY A 36 -13.78 3.06 4.56
C GLY A 36 -12.50 3.23 5.39
N THR A 37 -11.39 2.55 5.06
CA THR A 37 -10.10 2.68 5.77
C THR A 37 -9.09 3.51 5.00
N GLY A 38 -8.56 4.57 5.62
CA GLY A 38 -7.48 5.36 5.04
C GLY A 38 -6.17 4.56 4.98
N HIS A 39 -5.55 4.49 3.80
CA HIS A 39 -4.42 3.62 3.54
C HIS A 39 -3.48 4.19 2.47
N TYR A 40 -2.26 3.67 2.34
CA TYR A 40 -1.34 4.06 1.28
C TYR A 40 -1.48 3.15 0.07
N VAL A 41 -1.42 3.74 -1.11
CA VAL A 41 -1.25 3.05 -2.39
C VAL A 41 0.14 3.37 -2.90
N VAL A 42 0.88 2.31 -3.20
CA VAL A 42 2.25 2.37 -3.67
C VAL A 42 2.27 1.81 -5.08
N VAL A 43 2.66 2.61 -6.05
CA VAL A 43 2.63 2.28 -7.47
C VAL A 43 4.06 2.33 -8.02
N PRO A 44 4.64 1.21 -8.48
CA PRO A 44 5.91 1.25 -9.19
C PRO A 44 5.77 2.01 -10.51
N VAL A 45 6.69 2.94 -10.79
CA VAL A 45 6.67 3.74 -12.03
C VAL A 45 6.84 2.84 -13.26
N GLU A 46 7.75 1.87 -13.18
CA GLU A 46 8.03 0.94 -14.29
C GLU A 46 7.02 -0.21 -14.39
N ALA A 47 6.18 -0.42 -13.37
CA ALA A 47 5.17 -1.47 -13.34
C ALA A 47 3.89 -1.04 -12.60
N PRO A 48 3.08 -0.12 -13.16
CA PRO A 48 1.91 0.44 -12.46
C PRO A 48 0.84 -0.60 -12.08
N ASP A 49 0.77 -1.70 -12.83
CA ASP A 49 -0.14 -2.82 -12.56
C ASP A 49 0.20 -3.57 -11.27
N LEU A 50 1.45 -3.48 -10.81
CA LEU A 50 1.91 -4.08 -9.56
C LEU A 50 1.69 -3.17 -8.35
N ARG A 51 0.75 -2.20 -8.45
CA ARG A 51 0.38 -1.34 -7.31
C ARG A 51 -0.06 -2.15 -6.10
N ARG A 52 0.32 -1.68 -4.91
CA ARG A 52 0.04 -2.35 -3.64
C ARG A 52 -0.62 -1.41 -2.65
N HIS A 53 -1.49 -1.98 -1.82
CA HIS A 53 -2.24 -1.27 -0.80
C HIS A 53 -1.68 -1.62 0.57
N TRP A 54 -1.42 -0.62 1.40
CA TRP A 54 -0.78 -0.78 2.70
C TRP A 54 -1.57 -0.06 3.78
N HIS A 55 -1.78 -0.70 4.93
CA HIS A 55 -2.23 0.05 6.12
C HIS A 55 -1.22 1.14 6.43
N ARG A 56 -1.69 2.29 6.89
CA ARG A 56 -0.84 3.43 7.28
C ARG A 56 0.32 3.02 8.19
N GLY A 57 0.01 2.36 9.31
CA GLY A 57 1.02 1.91 10.26
C GLY A 57 1.95 0.81 9.73
N CYS A 58 1.49 -0.01 8.79
CA CYS A 58 2.33 -1.03 8.15
C CYS A 58 3.33 -0.39 7.18
N TRP A 59 2.94 0.66 6.47
CA TRP A 59 3.81 1.40 5.56
C TRP A 59 4.87 2.21 6.32
N ASP A 60 4.46 2.93 7.36
CA ASP A 60 5.34 3.81 8.14
C ASP A 60 6.42 3.03 8.93
N ARG A 61 6.14 1.76 9.27
CA ARG A 61 7.05 0.89 10.03
C ARG A 61 7.85 -0.07 9.15
N ARG A 62 7.67 -0.06 7.82
CA ARG A 62 8.27 -1.06 6.93
C ARG A 62 9.80 -1.04 6.96
N THR A 63 10.41 0.13 7.14
CA THR A 63 11.86 0.33 7.16
C THR A 63 12.50 0.16 8.53
N LYS A 64 11.69 0.04 9.60
CA LYS A 64 12.17 -0.08 10.99
C LYS A 64 12.46 -1.53 11.41
N ARG A 65 13.04 -2.33 10.52
CA ARG A 65 13.44 -3.71 10.83
C ARG A 65 14.89 -3.81 11.26
#